data_AF-A0A4V3CRY0-F1
#
_entry.id   AF-A0A4V3CRY0-F1
#
_cell.length_a   1.000
_cell.length_b   1.000
_cell.length_c   1.000
_cell.angle_alpha   90.00
_cell.angle_beta   90.00
_cell.angle_gamma   90.00
#
_symmetry.space_group_name_H-M   'P 1'
#
loop_
_entity.id
_entity.type
_entity.pdbx_description
1 polymer ?
#
loop_
_entity_poly.entity_id
_entity_poly.type
_entity_poly.pdbx_seq_one_letter_code
_entity_poly.pdbx_strand_id
1 'polypeptide(L)'
;MVFLRELLERIIDPLWGSYCEIFNYQIAKDIYTYGNAYEYVYKDEDGVVKSKGIRPEYAYPIYDDGGKYVQFVEYMIDNSNNVEYKTVYDTDKVSEYVNGTLTGEYNNPTGLPIHYTCGDLDRSGYFGASIVNDLMPIIDEIEGLLSKMSDSVSTLSLNPLGVSVGDRVDASVDKDITGAVLNIESGGEYKWATAQLDTPAISVILDNLLNQFYTIAQVPSVLYGQSNVANVSEVSLKLLFNCADNLAKKTSYELLKGFYKRLEYIGMLVNDNFNDIEISFNYNRPADDSSIISDIKTQMELGIMSRETAMRVSPYITDVQRELERELEASNQQHTGVVGN
;
A
#
# COMPACT_ATOMS: atom_id res chain seq x y z
N MET A 1 -16.43 -4.41 32.14
CA MET A 1 -15.42 -3.83 31.24
C MET A 1 -13.99 -3.99 31.75
N VAL A 2 -13.67 -3.68 33.02
CA VAL A 2 -12.30 -3.87 33.59
C VAL A 2 -11.80 -5.32 33.47
N PHE A 3 -12.67 -6.31 33.72
CA PHE A 3 -12.34 -7.74 33.62
C PHE A 3 -12.05 -8.23 32.19
N LEU A 4 -12.69 -7.63 31.17
CA LEU A 4 -12.43 -7.98 29.78
C LEU A 4 -11.08 -7.41 29.34
N ARG A 5 -10.73 -6.21 29.83
CA ARG A 5 -9.46 -5.53 29.57
C ARG A 5 -8.29 -6.26 30.20
N GLU A 6 -8.41 -6.72 31.46
CA GLU A 6 -7.37 -7.54 32.12
C GLU A 6 -7.20 -8.94 31.50
N LEU A 7 -8.28 -9.52 30.96
CA LEU A 7 -8.23 -10.84 30.31
C LEU A 7 -7.67 -10.75 28.88
N LEU A 8 -8.03 -9.70 28.14
CA LEU A 8 -7.37 -9.31 26.88
C LEU A 8 -5.89 -9.01 27.16
N GLU A 9 -5.56 -8.16 28.14
CA GLU A 9 -4.17 -7.83 28.50
C GLU A 9 -3.37 -9.05 28.95
N ARG A 10 -3.93 -10.05 29.66
CA ARG A 10 -3.17 -11.24 30.09
C ARG A 10 -3.06 -12.37 29.07
N ILE A 11 -4.03 -12.54 28.18
CA ILE A 11 -4.03 -13.62 27.17
C ILE A 11 -3.41 -13.13 25.84
N ILE A 12 -3.38 -11.81 25.63
CA ILE A 12 -2.96 -11.15 24.39
C ILE A 12 -1.70 -10.25 24.60
N ASP A 13 -1.14 -10.16 25.82
CA ASP A 13 -0.04 -9.25 26.22
C ASP A 13 1.22 -9.21 25.31
N PRO A 14 2.19 -8.32 25.55
CA PRO A 14 2.27 -6.85 25.36
C PRO A 14 2.86 -6.50 23.98
N LEU A 15 3.00 -7.51 23.10
CA LEU A 15 3.51 -7.37 21.74
C LEU A 15 2.40 -7.04 20.73
N TRP A 16 1.13 -7.20 21.11
CA TRP A 16 0.00 -7.03 20.19
C TRP A 16 -0.11 -5.62 19.62
N GLY A 17 0.21 -4.57 20.38
CA GLY A 17 0.20 -3.20 19.84
C GLY A 17 1.11 -3.05 18.62
N SER A 18 2.42 -3.26 18.80
CA SER A 18 3.38 -3.07 17.70
C SER A 18 3.39 -4.22 16.68
N TYR A 19 3.20 -5.48 17.11
CA TYR A 19 3.18 -6.63 16.21
C TYR A 19 1.92 -6.65 15.35
N CYS A 20 0.75 -6.38 15.91
CA CYS A 20 -0.50 -6.30 15.15
C CYS A 20 -0.49 -5.08 14.22
N GLU A 21 0.08 -3.94 14.64
CA GLU A 21 0.26 -2.77 13.75
C GLU A 21 1.14 -3.10 12.53
N ILE A 22 2.33 -3.67 12.76
CA ILE A 22 3.25 -4.06 11.67
C ILE A 22 2.59 -5.10 10.77
N PHE A 23 1.90 -6.07 11.36
CA PHE A 23 1.21 -7.13 10.63
C PHE A 23 0.03 -6.61 9.81
N ASN A 24 -0.80 -5.74 10.37
CA ASN A 24 -1.91 -5.09 9.65
C ASN A 24 -1.39 -4.23 8.50
N TYR A 25 -0.26 -3.54 8.71
CA TYR A 25 0.41 -2.81 7.65
C TYR A 25 0.91 -3.74 6.54
N GLN A 26 1.46 -4.91 6.88
CA GLN A 26 1.85 -5.92 5.89
C GLN A 26 0.65 -6.42 5.08
N ILE A 27 -0.47 -6.75 5.74
CA ILE A 27 -1.71 -7.15 5.05
C ILE A 27 -2.16 -6.06 4.09
N ALA A 28 -2.21 -4.79 4.54
CA ALA A 28 -2.61 -3.68 3.68
C ALA A 28 -1.65 -3.53 2.48
N LYS A 29 -0.34 -3.66 2.70
CA LYS A 29 0.67 -3.63 1.64
C LYS A 29 0.44 -4.76 0.63
N ASP A 30 0.23 -5.99 1.09
CA ASP A 30 0.01 -7.14 0.22
C ASP A 30 -1.29 -7.01 -0.59
N ILE A 31 -2.35 -6.45 0.01
CA ILE A 31 -3.59 -6.10 -0.72
C ILE A 31 -3.30 -5.11 -1.84
N TYR A 32 -2.52 -4.04 -1.59
CA TYR A 32 -2.17 -3.10 -2.66
C TYR A 32 -1.27 -3.73 -3.72
N THR A 33 -0.28 -4.55 -3.34
CA THR A 33 0.70 -5.13 -4.28
C THR A 33 0.15 -6.30 -5.09
N TYR A 34 -0.59 -7.22 -4.47
CA TYR A 34 -1.06 -8.46 -5.10
C TYR A 34 -2.59 -8.55 -5.24
N GLY A 35 -3.33 -7.59 -4.69
CA GLY A 35 -4.81 -7.59 -4.68
C GLY A 35 -5.40 -8.50 -3.59
N ASN A 36 -4.57 -9.36 -3.00
CA ASN A 36 -4.96 -10.44 -2.11
C ASN A 36 -3.95 -10.53 -0.98
N ALA A 37 -4.43 -10.79 0.24
CA ALA A 37 -3.60 -11.11 1.39
C ALA A 37 -4.25 -12.22 2.21
N TYR A 38 -3.43 -12.99 2.93
CA TYR A 38 -3.90 -14.17 3.64
C TYR A 38 -3.35 -14.21 5.06
N GLU A 39 -4.21 -14.57 6.01
CA GLU A 39 -3.86 -14.71 7.42
C GLU A 39 -4.36 -16.03 7.99
N TYR A 40 -3.48 -16.74 8.68
CA TYR A 40 -3.85 -17.89 9.48
C TYR A 40 -3.70 -17.57 10.96
N VAL A 41 -4.82 -17.61 11.69
CA VAL A 41 -4.85 -17.39 13.15
C VAL A 41 -4.75 -18.74 13.85
N TYR A 42 -3.81 -18.88 14.77
CA TYR A 42 -3.57 -20.13 15.49
C TYR A 42 -3.13 -19.88 16.93
N LYS A 43 -3.14 -20.95 17.71
CA LYS A 43 -2.63 -20.95 19.09
C LYS A 43 -1.29 -21.66 19.11
N ASP A 44 -0.26 -20.98 19.60
CA ASP A 44 1.09 -21.52 19.71
C ASP A 44 1.19 -22.54 20.86
N GLU A 45 2.32 -23.24 20.96
CA GLU A 45 2.61 -24.24 22.01
C GLU A 45 2.46 -23.66 23.43
N ASP A 46 2.80 -22.37 23.60
CA ASP A 46 2.67 -21.62 24.86
C ASP A 46 1.21 -21.21 25.18
N GLY A 47 0.26 -21.53 24.31
CA GLY A 47 -1.14 -21.17 24.47
C GLY A 47 -1.49 -19.72 24.10
N VAL A 48 -0.56 -18.99 23.48
CA VAL A 48 -0.76 -17.61 23.02
C VAL A 48 -1.33 -17.61 21.61
N VAL A 49 -2.32 -16.75 21.34
CA VAL A 49 -2.91 -16.59 20.00
C VAL A 49 -1.99 -15.75 19.12
N LYS A 50 -1.64 -16.27 17.94
CA LYS A 50 -0.77 -15.63 16.95
C LYS A 50 -1.43 -15.61 15.57
N SER A 51 -1.04 -14.63 14.77
CA SER A 51 -1.44 -14.49 13.37
C SER A 51 -0.22 -14.72 12.48
N LYS A 52 -0.32 -15.69 11.56
CA LYS A 52 0.68 -15.93 10.49
C LYS A 52 0.18 -15.28 9.21
N GLY A 53 0.97 -14.36 8.65
CA GLY A 53 0.76 -13.86 7.28
C GLY A 53 1.31 -14.86 6.29
N ILE A 54 0.50 -15.23 5.30
CA ILE A 54 0.93 -16.11 4.22
C ILE A 54 1.16 -15.24 2.99
N ARG A 55 2.38 -15.33 2.44
CA ARG A 55 2.75 -14.55 1.26
C ARG A 55 1.85 -14.94 0.09
N PRO A 56 1.27 -13.97 -0.64
CA PRO A 56 0.40 -14.27 -1.78
C PRO A 56 1.07 -15.15 -2.85
N GLU A 57 2.39 -15.06 -3.01
CA GLU A 57 3.19 -15.86 -3.96
C GLU A 57 3.17 -17.37 -3.68
N TYR A 58 2.94 -17.76 -2.42
CA TYR A 58 2.90 -19.16 -1.98
C TYR A 58 1.47 -19.62 -1.67
N ALA A 59 0.48 -18.75 -1.83
CA ALA A 59 -0.89 -18.94 -1.38
C ALA A 59 -1.82 -19.37 -2.50
N TYR A 60 -2.46 -20.52 -2.32
CA TYR A 60 -3.41 -21.08 -3.27
C TYR A 60 -4.74 -21.40 -2.56
N PRO A 61 -5.66 -20.44 -2.44
CA PRO A 61 -7.02 -20.71 -1.98
C PRO A 61 -7.80 -21.47 -3.06
N ILE A 62 -8.59 -22.45 -2.65
CA ILE A 62 -9.38 -23.31 -3.52
C ILE A 62 -10.86 -23.07 -3.23
N TYR A 63 -11.59 -22.74 -4.28
CA TYR A 63 -13.04 -22.56 -4.27
C TYR A 63 -13.69 -23.72 -5.02
N ASP A 64 -14.84 -24.20 -4.55
CA ASP A 64 -15.64 -25.20 -5.26
C ASP A 64 -16.37 -24.57 -6.46
N ASP A 65 -17.03 -25.41 -7.28
CA ASP A 65 -17.82 -24.97 -8.44
C ASP A 65 -18.95 -23.99 -8.08
N GLY A 66 -19.36 -23.96 -6.80
CA GLY A 66 -20.34 -23.03 -6.25
C GLY A 66 -19.75 -21.73 -5.70
N GLY A 67 -18.43 -21.56 -5.76
CA GLY A 67 -17.72 -20.40 -5.23
C GLY A 67 -17.51 -20.43 -3.72
N LYS A 68 -17.72 -21.56 -3.06
CA LYS A 68 -17.46 -21.72 -1.63
C LYS A 68 -15.98 -22.00 -1.42
N TYR A 69 -15.38 -21.28 -0.47
CA TYR A 69 -14.00 -21.50 -0.06
C TYR A 69 -13.89 -22.82 0.72
N VAL A 70 -13.16 -23.79 0.18
CA VAL A 70 -13.14 -25.18 0.69
C VAL A 70 -11.80 -25.60 1.27
N GLN A 71 -10.70 -25.14 0.69
CA GLN A 71 -9.35 -25.57 1.07
C GLN A 71 -8.35 -24.46 0.76
N PHE A 72 -7.22 -24.45 1.45
CA PHE A 72 -6.11 -23.55 1.14
C PHE A 72 -4.80 -24.33 1.15
N VAL A 73 -3.93 -24.04 0.19
CA VAL A 73 -2.61 -24.66 0.08
C VAL A 73 -1.55 -23.57 0.11
N GLU A 74 -0.63 -23.68 1.06
CA GLU A 74 0.63 -22.95 1.08
C GLU A 74 1.71 -23.83 0.45
N TYR A 75 2.35 -23.38 -0.62
CA TYR A 75 3.40 -24.14 -1.32
C TYR A 75 4.63 -23.28 -1.56
N MET A 76 5.78 -23.76 -1.10
CA MET A 76 7.06 -23.08 -1.19
C MET A 76 8.16 -24.08 -1.58
N ILE A 77 9.05 -23.66 -2.48
CA ILE A 77 10.29 -24.37 -2.76
C ILE A 77 11.44 -23.51 -2.23
N ASP A 78 12.25 -24.06 -1.32
CA ASP A 78 13.46 -23.39 -0.87
C ASP A 78 14.55 -23.52 -1.94
N ASN A 79 14.84 -22.43 -2.64
CA ASN A 79 15.86 -22.39 -3.71
C ASN A 79 17.28 -22.76 -3.23
N SER A 80 17.57 -22.66 -1.94
CA SER A 80 18.91 -22.96 -1.41
C SER A 80 19.16 -24.47 -1.33
N ASN A 81 18.15 -25.22 -0.94
CA ASN A 81 18.26 -26.66 -0.64
C ASN A 81 17.38 -27.53 -1.55
N ASN A 82 16.59 -26.92 -2.43
CA ASN A 82 15.62 -27.55 -3.33
C ASN A 82 14.63 -28.47 -2.59
N VAL A 83 14.21 -28.04 -1.41
CA VAL A 83 13.24 -28.74 -0.57
C VAL A 83 11.86 -28.12 -0.78
N GLU A 84 10.89 -28.98 -1.05
CA GLU A 84 9.49 -28.58 -1.22
C GLU A 84 8.76 -28.64 0.13
N TYR A 85 8.18 -27.52 0.52
CA TYR A 85 7.31 -27.40 1.68
C TYR A 85 5.87 -27.15 1.20
N LYS A 86 4.94 -27.96 1.70
CA LYS A 86 3.52 -27.83 1.38
C LYS A 86 2.70 -27.94 2.65
N THR A 87 1.92 -26.92 2.96
CA THR A 87 0.96 -26.94 4.07
C THR A 87 -0.45 -26.84 3.49
N VAL A 88 -1.28 -27.83 3.80
CA VAL A 88 -2.69 -27.90 3.36
C VAL A 88 -3.58 -27.61 4.54
N TYR A 89 -4.42 -26.59 4.41
CA TYR A 89 -5.40 -26.18 5.39
C TYR A 89 -6.78 -26.63 4.91
N ASP A 90 -7.34 -27.61 5.63
CA ASP A 90 -8.74 -28.01 5.54
C ASP A 90 -9.55 -27.32 6.64
N THR A 91 -10.87 -27.47 6.61
CA THR A 91 -11.77 -26.89 7.63
C THR A 91 -11.46 -27.38 9.05
N ASP A 92 -11.03 -28.64 9.20
CA ASP A 92 -10.89 -29.28 10.51
C ASP A 92 -9.44 -29.66 10.84
N LYS A 93 -8.55 -29.64 9.84
CA LYS A 93 -7.16 -30.08 9.99
C LYS A 93 -6.17 -29.28 9.15
N VAL A 94 -4.92 -29.26 9.60
CA VAL A 94 -3.77 -28.74 8.86
C VAL A 94 -2.78 -29.87 8.67
N SER A 95 -2.36 -30.12 7.43
CA SER A 95 -1.42 -31.18 7.07
C SER A 95 -0.17 -30.59 6.42
N GLU A 96 0.99 -30.89 6.98
CA GLU A 96 2.29 -30.44 6.50
C GLU A 96 3.03 -31.56 5.78
N TYR A 97 3.60 -31.24 4.63
CA TYR A 97 4.37 -32.13 3.80
C TYR A 97 5.73 -31.53 3.48
N VAL A 98 6.76 -32.35 3.56
CA VAL A 98 8.12 -32.03 3.11
C VAL A 98 8.51 -33.03 2.03
N ASN A 99 8.84 -32.54 0.82
CA ASN A 99 9.14 -33.37 -0.35
C ASN A 99 8.06 -34.45 -0.61
N GLY A 100 6.79 -34.09 -0.44
CA GLY A 100 5.64 -34.98 -0.63
C GLY A 100 5.41 -36.01 0.49
N THR A 101 6.24 -36.03 1.53
CA THR A 101 6.06 -36.90 2.71
C THR A 101 5.34 -36.12 3.81
N LEU A 102 4.28 -36.70 4.39
CA LEU A 102 3.57 -36.11 5.52
C LEU A 102 4.50 -36.02 6.73
N THR A 103 4.76 -34.81 7.21
CA THR A 103 5.62 -34.55 8.39
C THR A 103 4.82 -34.22 9.63
N GLY A 104 3.63 -33.63 9.48
CA GLY A 104 2.78 -33.25 10.60
C GLY A 104 1.31 -33.18 10.20
N GLU A 105 0.43 -33.54 11.13
CA GLU A 105 -1.01 -33.31 11.03
C GLU A 105 -1.49 -32.72 12.35
N TYR A 106 -2.19 -31.59 12.27
CA TYR A 106 -2.65 -30.80 13.41
C TYR A 106 -4.15 -30.54 13.29
N ASN A 107 -4.83 -30.43 14.42
CA ASN A 107 -6.23 -29.98 14.42
C ASN A 107 -6.30 -28.51 14.06
N ASN A 108 -7.32 -28.12 13.28
CA ASN A 108 -7.54 -26.76 12.85
C ASN A 108 -8.79 -26.15 13.52
N PRO A 109 -8.65 -25.55 14.73
CA PRO A 109 -9.80 -24.98 15.43
C PRO A 109 -10.34 -23.70 14.80
N THR A 110 -9.55 -22.99 13.99
CA THR A 110 -9.93 -21.71 13.35
C THR A 110 -10.42 -21.87 11.91
N GLY A 111 -10.17 -23.01 11.29
CA GLY A 111 -10.57 -23.28 9.91
C GLY A 111 -9.64 -22.65 8.87
N LEU A 112 -10.19 -22.30 7.71
CA LEU A 112 -9.38 -21.85 6.58
C LEU A 112 -8.72 -20.48 6.83
N PRO A 113 -7.52 -20.22 6.29
CA PRO A 113 -6.89 -18.90 6.35
C PRO A 113 -7.82 -17.80 5.81
N ILE A 114 -7.88 -16.67 6.51
CA ILE A 114 -8.68 -15.50 6.16
C ILE A 114 -8.15 -14.93 4.85
N HIS A 115 -9.01 -14.83 3.85
CA HIS A 115 -8.71 -14.18 2.58
C HIS A 115 -9.17 -12.71 2.61
N TYR A 116 -8.21 -11.79 2.52
CA TYR A 116 -8.43 -10.36 2.35
C TYR A 116 -8.30 -9.99 0.88
N THR A 117 -9.21 -9.16 0.37
CA THR A 117 -9.18 -8.66 -1.01
C THR A 117 -9.12 -7.14 -1.03
N CYS A 118 -8.67 -6.56 -2.15
CA CYS A 118 -8.71 -5.11 -2.39
C CYS A 118 -10.14 -4.57 -2.66
N GLY A 119 -11.13 -5.45 -2.79
CA GLY A 119 -12.52 -5.12 -3.10
C GLY A 119 -12.78 -4.90 -4.60
N ASP A 120 -11.76 -4.78 -5.43
CA ASP A 120 -11.86 -4.91 -6.89
C ASP A 120 -11.66 -6.36 -7.25
N LEU A 121 -12.74 -7.07 -7.53
CA LEU A 121 -12.67 -8.49 -7.83
C LEU A 121 -12.32 -8.70 -9.31
N ASP A 122 -11.52 -9.73 -9.56
CA ASP A 122 -11.18 -10.19 -10.89
C ASP A 122 -12.39 -10.83 -11.61
N ARG A 123 -12.18 -11.36 -12.82
CA ARG A 123 -13.24 -12.01 -13.60
C ARG A 123 -13.84 -13.24 -12.92
N SER A 124 -13.10 -13.88 -12.00
CA SER A 124 -13.61 -15.01 -11.23
C SER A 124 -14.59 -14.56 -10.14
N GLY A 125 -14.47 -13.32 -9.65
CA GLY A 125 -15.28 -12.80 -8.55
C GLY A 125 -14.80 -13.24 -7.17
N TYR A 126 -13.69 -13.98 -7.09
CA TYR A 126 -13.16 -14.51 -5.82
C TYR A 126 -11.82 -13.87 -5.40
N PHE A 127 -11.03 -13.39 -6.36
CA PHE A 127 -9.72 -12.81 -6.12
C PHE A 127 -9.74 -11.31 -6.37
N GLY A 128 -8.98 -10.56 -5.59
CA GLY A 128 -8.73 -9.16 -5.82
C GLY A 128 -7.78 -8.92 -7.00
N ALA A 129 -8.08 -7.90 -7.81
CA ALA A 129 -7.20 -7.35 -8.82
C ALA A 129 -6.37 -6.22 -8.21
N SER A 130 -5.04 -6.38 -8.20
CA SER A 130 -4.14 -5.34 -7.69
C SER A 130 -4.17 -4.09 -8.57
N ILE A 131 -4.08 -2.92 -7.92
CA ILE A 131 -3.78 -1.64 -8.59
C ILE A 131 -2.44 -1.67 -9.34
N VAL A 132 -1.47 -2.47 -8.87
CA VAL A 132 -0.16 -2.62 -9.53
C VAL A 132 -0.30 -3.24 -10.90
N ASN A 133 -1.22 -4.19 -11.09
CA ASN A 133 -1.46 -4.80 -12.41
C ASN A 133 -1.93 -3.76 -13.44
N ASP A 134 -2.69 -2.75 -13.01
CA ASP A 134 -3.13 -1.66 -13.88
C ASP A 134 -2.00 -0.66 -14.18
N LEU A 135 -1.03 -0.52 -13.26
CA LEU A 135 0.11 0.39 -13.38
C LEU A 135 1.27 -0.20 -14.21
N MET A 136 1.48 -1.51 -14.16
CA MET A 136 2.54 -2.22 -14.88
C MET A 136 2.66 -1.82 -16.36
N PRO A 137 1.60 -1.86 -17.19
CA PRO A 137 1.74 -1.52 -18.61
C PRO A 137 2.22 -0.08 -18.85
N ILE A 138 1.88 0.85 -17.96
CA ILE A 138 2.29 2.25 -18.06
C ILE A 138 3.77 2.39 -17.67
N ILE A 139 4.19 1.72 -16.58
CA ILE A 139 5.60 1.71 -16.16
C ILE A 139 6.46 1.08 -17.26
N ASP A 140 6.06 -0.06 -17.82
CA ASP A 140 6.80 -0.75 -18.88
C ASP A 140 6.99 0.17 -20.10
N GLU A 141 5.98 0.97 -20.45
CA GLU A 141 6.06 1.92 -21.56
C GLU A 141 6.99 3.11 -21.23
N ILE A 142 6.90 3.65 -20.01
CA ILE A 142 7.81 4.70 -19.51
C ILE A 142 9.27 4.20 -19.55
N GLU A 143 9.53 3.03 -18.98
CA GLU A 143 10.87 2.43 -18.96
C GLU A 143 11.38 2.19 -20.38
N GLY A 144 10.55 1.62 -21.25
CA GLY A 144 10.89 1.39 -22.65
C GLY A 144 11.23 2.67 -23.42
N LEU A 145 10.52 3.77 -23.18
CA LEU A 145 10.80 5.07 -23.79
C LEU A 145 12.09 5.68 -23.25
N LEU A 146 12.29 5.65 -21.93
CA LEU A 146 13.51 6.18 -21.30
C LEU A 146 14.76 5.41 -21.73
N SER A 147 14.67 4.08 -21.83
CA SER A 147 15.77 3.25 -22.35
C SER A 147 16.12 3.62 -23.78
N LYS A 148 15.12 3.70 -24.68
CA LYS A 148 15.36 4.10 -26.09
C LYS A 148 15.93 5.52 -26.20
N MET A 149 15.49 6.44 -25.35
CA MET A 149 16.01 7.81 -25.33
C MET A 149 17.48 7.83 -24.87
N SER A 150 17.79 7.11 -23.79
CA SER A 150 19.17 6.97 -23.30
C SER A 150 20.10 6.36 -24.36
N ASP A 151 19.66 5.28 -25.01
CA ASP A 151 20.40 4.63 -26.10
C ASP A 151 20.61 5.56 -27.29
N SER A 152 19.59 6.33 -27.66
CA SER A 152 19.68 7.26 -28.78
C SER A 152 20.65 8.40 -28.50
N VAL A 153 20.63 8.96 -27.28
CA VAL A 153 21.58 10.01 -26.88
C VAL A 153 23.01 9.47 -26.86
N SER A 154 23.23 8.33 -26.19
CA SER A 154 24.57 7.76 -26.02
C SER A 154 25.18 7.22 -27.32
N THR A 155 24.39 6.55 -28.15
CA THR A 155 24.89 5.85 -29.34
C THR A 155 24.86 6.73 -30.59
N LEU A 156 23.83 7.57 -30.75
CA LEU A 156 23.58 8.27 -32.01
C LEU A 156 23.83 9.78 -31.96
N SER A 157 23.78 10.39 -30.77
CA SER A 157 24.02 11.84 -30.61
C SER A 157 25.42 12.14 -30.08
N LEU A 158 25.93 11.36 -29.12
CA LEU A 158 27.27 11.57 -28.53
C LEU A 158 28.42 10.92 -29.31
N ASN A 159 28.12 10.09 -30.31
CA ASN A 159 29.11 9.49 -31.22
C ASN A 159 28.75 9.77 -32.68
N PRO A 160 28.93 11.03 -33.16
CA PRO A 160 28.57 11.41 -34.53
C PRO A 160 29.43 10.66 -35.56
N LEU A 161 28.80 10.22 -36.64
CA LEU A 161 29.54 9.67 -37.78
C LEU A 161 29.86 10.79 -38.78
N GLY A 162 31.14 10.95 -39.13
CA GLY A 162 31.56 11.88 -40.19
C GLY A 162 31.14 11.35 -41.55
N VAL A 163 30.27 12.07 -42.26
CA VAL A 163 29.85 11.74 -43.62
C VAL A 163 30.43 12.78 -44.57
N SER A 164 31.17 12.30 -45.57
CA SER A 164 31.66 13.12 -46.68
C SER A 164 30.97 12.68 -47.96
N VAL A 165 30.40 13.64 -48.69
CA VAL A 165 29.78 13.45 -50.00
C VAL A 165 30.62 14.23 -51.00
N GLY A 166 31.02 13.60 -52.11
CA GLY A 166 31.86 14.22 -53.14
C GLY A 166 32.95 13.28 -53.66
N ASP A 167 33.77 13.77 -54.59
CA ASP A 167 34.92 13.02 -55.08
C ASP A 167 36.02 12.93 -54.02
N ARG A 168 36.72 11.79 -53.96
CA ARG A 168 37.81 11.58 -53.00
C ARG A 168 38.95 12.54 -53.32
N VAL A 169 39.25 13.44 -52.39
CA VAL A 169 40.45 14.27 -52.45
C VAL A 169 41.66 13.38 -52.13
N ASP A 170 42.57 13.20 -53.09
CA ASP A 170 43.74 12.32 -52.99
C ASP A 170 44.94 12.99 -52.26
N ALA A 171 44.71 14.15 -51.64
CA ALA A 171 45.72 14.90 -50.89
C ALA A 171 45.73 14.44 -49.42
N SER A 172 46.90 14.02 -48.92
CA SER A 172 47.09 13.67 -47.51
C SER A 172 47.09 14.93 -46.65
N VAL A 173 46.07 15.10 -45.80
CA VAL A 173 46.07 16.11 -44.73
C VAL A 173 46.80 15.53 -43.52
N ASP A 174 47.65 16.33 -42.88
CA ASP A 174 48.36 15.92 -41.67
C ASP A 174 47.36 15.69 -40.52
N LYS A 175 47.55 14.60 -39.76
CA LYS A 175 46.64 14.15 -38.69
C LYS A 175 46.62 15.09 -37.49
N ASP A 176 47.65 15.92 -37.33
CA ASP A 176 47.83 16.83 -36.19
C ASP A 176 47.39 18.28 -36.53
N ILE A 177 46.75 18.50 -37.68
CA ILE A 177 46.19 19.81 -38.04
C ILE A 177 44.95 20.12 -37.19
N THR A 178 45.02 21.19 -36.40
CA THR A 178 43.88 21.74 -35.64
C THR A 178 43.64 23.19 -36.04
N GLY A 179 42.40 23.55 -36.37
CA GLY A 179 42.01 24.94 -36.68
C GLY A 179 42.25 25.42 -38.12
N ALA A 180 42.60 24.51 -39.06
CA ALA A 180 42.69 24.84 -40.47
C ALA A 180 41.31 24.71 -41.17
N VAL A 181 41.04 25.59 -42.14
CA VAL A 181 39.83 25.53 -42.98
C VAL A 181 40.16 24.73 -44.25
N LEU A 182 39.50 23.58 -44.42
CA LEU A 182 39.57 22.77 -45.63
C LEU A 182 38.53 23.26 -46.64
N ASN A 183 38.97 23.63 -47.84
CA ASN A 183 38.08 24.00 -48.93
C ASN A 183 37.86 22.76 -49.82
N ILE A 184 36.61 22.29 -49.90
CA ILE A 184 36.25 21.07 -50.64
C ILE A 184 35.87 21.47 -52.08
N GLU A 185 36.22 20.63 -53.06
CA GLU A 185 35.94 20.87 -54.48
C GLU A 185 34.42 20.94 -54.78
N SER A 186 34.04 21.49 -55.93
CA SER A 186 32.65 21.78 -56.31
C SER A 186 31.73 20.55 -56.17
N GLY A 187 30.75 20.62 -55.28
CA GLY A 187 29.80 19.55 -54.99
C GLY A 187 30.17 18.66 -53.79
N GLY A 188 31.31 18.91 -53.14
CA GLY A 188 31.73 18.20 -51.95
C GLY A 188 31.22 18.84 -50.65
N GLU A 189 30.70 18.01 -49.74
CA GLU A 189 30.17 18.43 -48.44
C GLU A 189 30.63 17.48 -47.33
N TYR A 190 31.06 18.03 -46.19
CA TYR A 190 31.34 17.27 -44.98
C TYR A 190 30.31 17.63 -43.90
N LYS A 191 29.59 16.63 -43.39
CA LYS A 191 28.59 16.78 -42.33
C LYS A 191 28.80 15.74 -41.25
N TRP A 192 28.61 16.15 -40.01
CA TRP A 192 28.41 15.21 -38.92
C TRP A 192 26.99 14.67 -39.01
N ALA A 193 26.85 13.37 -39.26
CA ALA A 193 25.57 12.70 -39.16
C ALA A 193 25.32 12.34 -37.69
N THR A 194 24.46 13.14 -37.05
CA THR A 194 23.92 12.89 -35.71
C THR A 194 22.44 12.55 -35.81
N ALA A 195 21.94 11.64 -34.99
CA ALA A 195 20.50 11.48 -34.87
C ALA A 195 19.88 12.74 -34.26
N GLN A 196 18.88 13.30 -34.94
CA GLN A 196 18.08 14.40 -34.43
C GLN A 196 16.92 13.83 -33.62
N LEU A 197 16.91 14.11 -32.32
CA LEU A 197 15.82 13.68 -31.43
C LEU A 197 14.71 14.71 -31.41
N ASP A 198 13.47 14.26 -31.60
CA ASP A 198 12.27 15.07 -31.36
C ASP A 198 11.95 15.08 -29.85
N THR A 199 12.81 15.77 -29.10
CA THR A 199 12.67 15.93 -27.65
C THR A 199 11.28 16.47 -27.25
N PRO A 200 10.67 17.43 -27.98
CA PRO A 200 9.30 17.87 -27.69
C PRO A 200 8.26 16.74 -27.74
N ALA A 201 8.27 15.90 -28.78
CA ALA A 201 7.33 14.80 -28.87
C ALA A 201 7.52 13.77 -27.74
N ILE A 202 8.77 13.45 -27.41
CA ILE A 202 9.10 12.52 -26.32
C ILE A 202 8.62 13.05 -24.97
N SER A 203 8.84 14.34 -24.69
CA SER A 203 8.36 14.98 -23.46
C SER A 203 6.84 14.89 -23.35
N VAL A 204 6.11 15.21 -24.41
CA VAL A 204 4.64 15.14 -24.42
C VAL A 204 4.13 13.73 -24.16
N ILE A 205 4.76 12.71 -24.74
CA ILE A 205 4.38 11.32 -24.49
C ILE A 205 4.65 10.94 -23.03
N LEU A 206 5.84 11.26 -22.51
CA LEU A 206 6.22 10.97 -21.14
C LEU A 206 5.30 11.66 -20.13
N ASP A 207 4.95 12.93 -20.36
CA ASP A 207 4.03 13.68 -19.52
C ASP A 207 2.63 13.05 -19.51
N ASN A 208 2.14 12.58 -20.68
CA ASN A 208 0.87 11.89 -20.77
C ASN A 208 0.88 10.53 -20.03
N LEU A 209 1.98 9.78 -20.10
CA LEU A 209 2.13 8.52 -19.38
C LEU A 209 2.20 8.74 -17.86
N LEU A 210 2.95 9.75 -17.40
CA LEU A 210 3.02 10.12 -15.99
C LEU A 210 1.64 10.57 -15.47
N ASN A 211 0.89 11.36 -16.24
CA ASN A 211 -0.47 11.76 -15.89
C ASN A 211 -1.42 10.56 -15.78
N GLN A 212 -1.34 9.60 -16.70
CA GLN A 212 -2.10 8.34 -16.61
C GLN A 212 -1.70 7.53 -15.38
N PHE A 213 -0.39 7.41 -15.11
CA PHE A 213 0.13 6.73 -13.93
C PHE A 213 -0.44 7.34 -12.64
N TYR A 214 -0.36 8.66 -12.46
CA TYR A 214 -0.89 9.31 -11.25
C TYR A 214 -2.41 9.19 -11.11
N THR A 215 -3.14 9.22 -12.23
CA THR A 215 -4.60 9.07 -12.23
C THR A 215 -5.01 7.67 -11.78
N ILE A 216 -4.36 6.63 -12.31
CA ILE A 216 -4.66 5.23 -11.96
C ILE A 216 -4.15 4.89 -10.56
N ALA A 217 -2.98 5.39 -10.18
CA ALA A 217 -2.43 5.22 -8.83
C ALA A 217 -3.21 6.02 -7.77
N GLN A 218 -4.19 6.84 -8.19
CA GLN A 218 -5.04 7.67 -7.35
C GLN A 218 -4.24 8.64 -6.47
N VAL A 219 -3.11 9.09 -6.99
CA VAL A 219 -2.19 9.98 -6.29
C VAL A 219 -2.66 11.43 -6.51
N PRO A 220 -2.84 12.23 -5.45
CA PRO A 220 -3.26 13.62 -5.58
C PRO A 220 -2.29 14.44 -6.45
N SER A 221 -2.83 15.14 -7.45
CA SER A 221 -2.06 15.89 -8.45
C SER A 221 -1.19 17.02 -7.87
N VAL A 222 -1.53 17.52 -6.68
CA VAL A 222 -0.78 18.56 -5.97
C VAL A 222 0.62 18.10 -5.56
N LEU A 223 0.83 16.79 -5.39
CA LEU A 223 2.10 16.25 -4.90
C LEU A 223 3.21 16.24 -5.97
N TYR A 224 2.88 16.38 -7.26
CA TYR A 224 3.84 16.16 -8.36
C TYR A 224 3.98 17.34 -9.35
N GLY A 225 3.79 18.58 -8.88
CA GLY A 225 4.34 19.76 -9.57
C GLY A 225 3.36 20.73 -10.21
N GLN A 226 2.05 20.67 -9.88
CA GLN A 226 1.18 21.80 -10.19
C GLN A 226 1.41 22.94 -9.18
N SER A 227 2.10 23.97 -9.66
CA SER A 227 2.35 25.24 -8.99
C SER A 227 1.07 25.87 -8.42
N ASN A 228 1.20 26.44 -7.22
CA ASN A 228 0.19 27.10 -6.37
C ASN A 228 -0.63 26.20 -5.43
N VAL A 229 0.06 25.63 -4.44
CA VAL A 229 -0.53 25.11 -3.18
C VAL A 229 -0.91 26.25 -2.21
N ALA A 230 -0.58 27.50 -2.54
CA ALA A 230 -1.01 28.64 -1.76
C ALA A 230 -2.50 28.89 -2.03
N ASN A 231 -3.33 28.76 -0.99
CA ASN A 231 -4.76 29.11 -0.99
C ASN A 231 -5.72 28.06 -1.62
N VAL A 232 -5.38 26.78 -1.50
CA VAL A 232 -6.33 25.70 -1.83
C VAL A 232 -7.42 25.67 -0.75
N SER A 233 -8.67 25.97 -1.09
CA SER A 233 -9.78 25.90 -0.13
C SER A 233 -9.96 24.47 0.39
N GLU A 234 -10.55 24.30 1.58
CA GLU A 234 -10.82 22.97 2.16
C GLU A 234 -11.65 22.08 1.20
N VAL A 235 -12.58 22.69 0.45
CA VAL A 235 -13.36 22.02 -0.60
C VAL A 235 -12.46 21.50 -1.71
N SER A 236 -11.49 22.29 -2.15
CA SER A 236 -10.51 21.87 -3.15
C SER A 236 -9.59 20.77 -2.63
N LEU A 237 -9.14 20.82 -1.37
CA LEU A 237 -8.39 19.72 -0.75
C LEU A 237 -9.21 18.42 -0.72
N LYS A 238 -10.49 18.48 -0.34
CA LYS A 238 -11.39 17.30 -0.36
C LYS A 238 -11.56 16.72 -1.77
N LEU A 239 -11.62 17.56 -2.80
CA LEU A 239 -11.69 17.10 -4.20
C LEU A 239 -10.38 16.46 -4.66
N LEU A 240 -9.24 17.03 -4.25
CA LEU A 240 -7.91 16.52 -4.61
C LEU A 240 -7.60 15.14 -4.03
N PHE A 241 -8.00 14.89 -2.79
CA PHE A 241 -7.81 13.60 -2.13
C PHE A 241 -8.97 12.61 -2.39
N ASN A 242 -9.99 12.98 -3.16
CA ASN A 242 -11.20 12.18 -3.32
C ASN A 242 -10.92 10.76 -3.85
N CYS A 243 -10.01 10.62 -4.81
CA CYS A 243 -9.66 9.32 -5.37
C CYS A 243 -8.96 8.45 -4.31
N ALA A 244 -7.87 8.97 -3.70
CA ALA A 244 -7.17 8.30 -2.61
C ALA A 244 -8.11 7.88 -1.46
N ASP A 245 -9.08 8.73 -1.14
CA ASP A 245 -10.09 8.46 -0.12
C ASP A 245 -11.03 7.31 -0.49
N ASN A 246 -11.46 7.26 -1.76
CA ASN A 246 -12.33 6.18 -2.23
C ASN A 246 -11.58 4.84 -2.21
N LEU A 247 -10.31 4.83 -2.62
CA LEU A 247 -9.44 3.64 -2.52
C LEU A 247 -9.25 3.19 -1.08
N ALA A 248 -8.96 4.12 -0.17
CA ALA A 248 -8.77 3.83 1.23
C ALA A 248 -10.06 3.30 1.89
N LYS A 249 -11.22 3.88 1.56
CA LYS A 249 -12.54 3.41 2.04
C LYS A 249 -12.89 2.01 1.55
N LYS A 250 -12.57 1.72 0.29
CA LYS A 250 -12.82 0.39 -0.29
C LYS A 250 -11.96 -0.67 0.38
N THR A 251 -10.67 -0.39 0.51
CA THR A 251 -9.71 -1.27 1.17
C THR A 251 -10.07 -1.47 2.65
N SER A 252 -10.44 -0.41 3.37
CA SER A 252 -10.83 -0.51 4.77
C SER A 252 -12.10 -1.32 4.99
N TYR A 253 -13.07 -1.24 4.07
CA TYR A 253 -14.28 -2.06 4.13
C TYR A 253 -13.98 -3.56 4.03
N GLU A 254 -13.08 -3.97 3.11
CA GLU A 254 -12.67 -5.37 3.01
C GLU A 254 -11.78 -5.81 4.18
N LEU A 255 -10.88 -4.95 4.64
CA LEU A 255 -10.10 -5.20 5.86
C LEU A 255 -11.01 -5.39 7.08
N LEU A 256 -12.06 -4.59 7.23
CA LEU A 256 -13.03 -4.68 8.32
C LEU A 256 -13.73 -6.04 8.33
N LYS A 257 -14.16 -6.55 7.18
CA LYS A 257 -14.72 -7.91 7.07
C LYS A 257 -13.73 -8.98 7.53
N GLY A 258 -12.47 -8.87 7.11
CA GLY A 258 -11.43 -9.82 7.51
C GLY A 258 -11.04 -9.70 8.98
N PHE A 259 -11.04 -8.49 9.55
CA PHE A 259 -10.80 -8.29 10.98
C PHE A 259 -11.93 -8.84 11.85
N TYR A 260 -13.20 -8.76 11.42
CA TYR A 260 -14.28 -9.44 12.13
C TYR A 260 -14.12 -10.97 12.10
N LYS A 261 -13.73 -11.55 10.97
CA LYS A 261 -13.38 -12.98 10.91
C LYS A 261 -12.20 -13.32 11.82
N ARG A 262 -11.19 -12.46 11.89
CA ARG A 262 -10.07 -12.62 12.82
C ARG A 262 -10.55 -12.64 14.27
N LEU A 263 -11.43 -11.71 14.66
CA LEU A 263 -12.01 -11.69 16.01
C LEU A 263 -12.84 -12.94 16.31
N GLU A 264 -13.60 -13.45 15.34
CA GLU A 264 -14.33 -14.71 15.45
C GLU A 264 -13.36 -15.89 15.72
N TYR A 265 -12.27 -15.99 14.95
CA TYR A 265 -11.26 -17.04 15.13
C TYR A 265 -10.52 -16.92 16.46
N ILE A 266 -10.20 -15.71 16.91
CA ILE A 266 -9.63 -15.48 18.25
C ILE A 266 -10.63 -15.92 19.33
N GLY A 267 -11.91 -15.58 19.17
CA GLY A 267 -12.99 -16.01 20.06
C GLY A 267 -13.10 -17.52 20.18
N MET A 268 -13.00 -18.25 19.06
CA MET A 268 -12.97 -19.71 19.05
C MET A 268 -11.77 -20.30 19.80
N LEU A 269 -10.58 -19.69 19.67
CA LEU A 269 -9.35 -20.15 20.33
C LEU A 269 -9.29 -19.89 21.84
N VAL A 270 -9.92 -18.80 22.27
CA VAL A 270 -9.98 -18.37 23.69
C VAL A 270 -11.26 -18.84 24.38
N ASN A 271 -12.22 -19.37 23.60
CA ASN A 271 -13.56 -19.75 24.04
C ASN A 271 -14.34 -18.57 24.66
N ASP A 272 -14.25 -17.41 24.01
CA ASP A 272 -14.92 -16.16 24.37
C ASP A 272 -15.57 -15.54 23.13
N ASN A 273 -16.47 -14.58 23.31
CA ASN A 273 -17.17 -13.92 22.21
C ASN A 273 -16.81 -12.44 22.10
N PHE A 274 -16.30 -12.05 20.93
CA PHE A 274 -15.85 -10.69 20.63
C PHE A 274 -16.77 -9.92 19.67
N ASN A 275 -18.01 -10.39 19.47
CA ASN A 275 -18.97 -9.78 18.54
C ASN A 275 -19.37 -8.32 18.88
N ASP A 276 -19.15 -7.88 20.11
CA ASP A 276 -19.49 -6.53 20.56
C ASP A 276 -18.36 -5.49 20.28
N ILE A 277 -17.24 -5.92 19.69
CA ILE A 277 -16.11 -5.03 19.37
C ILE A 277 -16.38 -4.32 18.04
N GLU A 278 -16.36 -2.98 18.07
CA GLU A 278 -16.43 -2.14 16.87
C GLU A 278 -15.03 -1.69 16.43
N ILE A 279 -14.69 -1.89 15.16
CA ILE A 279 -13.41 -1.49 14.58
C ILE A 279 -13.61 -0.24 13.71
N SER A 280 -12.85 0.82 14.00
CA SER A 280 -12.86 2.07 13.24
C SER A 280 -11.49 2.38 12.65
N PHE A 281 -11.45 2.84 11.39
CA PHE A 281 -10.23 3.33 10.75
C PHE A 281 -10.12 4.86 10.86
N ASN A 282 -8.93 5.34 11.19
CA ASN A 282 -8.60 6.76 11.15
C ASN A 282 -7.90 7.09 9.81
N TYR A 283 -8.46 8.04 9.05
CA TYR A 283 -7.86 8.52 7.80
C TYR A 283 -7.07 9.79 8.07
N ASN A 284 -5.74 9.67 8.05
CA ASN A 284 -4.86 10.82 8.25
C ASN A 284 -4.80 11.67 6.97
N ARG A 285 -5.65 12.71 6.91
CA ARG A 285 -5.68 13.68 5.81
C ARG A 285 -5.05 15.00 6.27
N PRO A 286 -4.34 15.71 5.39
CA PRO A 286 -4.01 17.11 5.63
C PRO A 286 -5.32 17.91 5.74
N ALA A 287 -5.63 18.36 6.95
CA ALA A 287 -6.80 19.17 7.24
C ALA A 287 -6.38 20.46 7.93
N ASP A 288 -7.22 21.50 7.80
CA ASP A 288 -7.09 22.68 8.64
C ASP A 288 -7.77 22.39 9.98
N ASP A 289 -6.98 21.94 10.96
CA ASP A 289 -7.49 21.61 12.28
C ASP A 289 -8.22 22.78 12.96
N SER A 290 -7.94 24.03 12.55
CA SER A 290 -8.58 25.21 13.11
C SER A 290 -10.06 25.31 12.75
N SER A 291 -10.44 24.92 11.52
CA SER A 291 -11.86 24.89 11.10
C SER A 291 -12.60 23.77 11.83
N ILE A 292 -11.97 22.58 11.95
CA ILE A 292 -12.54 21.42 12.63
C ILE A 292 -12.83 21.71 14.10
N ILE A 293 -11.90 22.33 14.83
CA ILE A 293 -12.15 22.73 16.23
C ILE A 293 -13.31 23.72 16.32
N SER A 294 -13.38 24.68 15.38
CA SER A 294 -14.45 25.67 15.40
C SER A 294 -15.83 25.03 15.19
N ASP A 295 -15.94 24.06 14.27
CA ASP A 295 -17.16 23.31 14.01
C ASP A 295 -17.55 22.43 15.21
N ILE A 296 -16.60 21.73 15.82
CA ILE A 296 -16.83 20.93 17.03
C ILE A 296 -17.36 21.82 18.16
N LYS A 297 -16.74 22.98 18.37
CA LYS A 297 -17.17 23.95 19.38
C LYS A 297 -18.59 24.43 19.12
N THR A 298 -18.93 24.78 17.88
CA THR A 298 -20.29 25.19 17.52
C THR A 298 -21.30 24.07 17.71
N GLN A 299 -20.97 22.82 17.35
CA GLN A 299 -21.88 21.67 17.56
C GLN A 299 -22.10 21.34 19.04
N MET A 300 -21.08 21.56 19.88
CA MET A 300 -21.21 21.48 21.34
C MET A 300 -22.07 22.61 21.90
N GLU A 301 -21.87 23.85 21.44
CA GLU A 301 -22.65 25.02 21.85
C GLU A 301 -24.13 24.87 21.47
N LEU A 302 -24.42 24.25 20.32
CA LEU A 302 -25.77 23.93 19.86
C LEU A 302 -26.39 22.72 20.58
N GLY A 303 -25.64 22.02 21.43
CA GLY A 303 -26.11 20.84 22.18
C GLY A 303 -26.36 19.60 21.33
N ILE A 304 -25.84 19.56 20.09
CA ILE A 304 -26.01 18.45 19.15
C ILE A 304 -24.99 17.33 19.44
N MET A 305 -23.82 17.69 19.96
CA MET A 305 -22.71 16.77 20.23
C MET A 305 -22.39 16.71 21.73
N SER A 306 -22.19 15.50 22.25
CA SER A 306 -21.69 15.29 23.61
C SER A 306 -20.20 15.62 23.73
N ARG A 307 -19.72 15.96 24.93
CA ARG A 307 -18.29 16.18 25.20
C ARG A 307 -17.43 14.96 24.87
N GLU A 308 -17.91 13.77 25.20
CA GLU A 308 -17.21 12.51 24.92
C GLU A 308 -17.06 12.27 23.41
N THR A 309 -18.13 12.53 22.64
CA THR A 309 -18.09 12.44 21.18
C THR A 309 -17.16 13.50 20.58
N ALA A 310 -17.16 14.72 21.11
CA ALA A 310 -16.27 15.80 20.67
C ALA A 310 -14.80 15.45 20.89
N MET A 311 -14.48 14.81 22.01
CA MET A 311 -13.12 14.34 22.27
C MET A 311 -12.70 13.22 21.32
N ARG A 312 -13.61 12.30 21.00
CA ARG A 312 -13.34 11.20 20.04
C ARG A 312 -13.13 11.68 18.60
N VAL A 313 -13.79 12.77 18.22
CA VAL A 313 -13.71 13.35 16.86
C VAL A 313 -12.58 14.39 16.76
N SER A 314 -12.01 14.82 17.89
CA SER A 314 -10.94 15.82 17.94
C SER A 314 -9.66 15.29 17.29
N PRO A 315 -9.01 16.05 16.39
CA PRO A 315 -7.76 15.64 15.75
C PRO A 315 -6.57 15.60 16.73
N TYR A 316 -6.68 16.21 17.92
CA TYR A 316 -5.59 16.32 18.89
C TYR A 316 -5.64 15.30 20.02
N ILE A 317 -6.74 14.58 20.18
CA ILE A 317 -6.93 13.65 21.31
C ILE A 317 -6.73 12.23 20.80
N THR A 318 -5.63 11.61 21.25
CA THR A 318 -5.26 10.24 20.86
C THR A 318 -5.90 9.18 21.74
N ASP A 319 -6.09 9.47 23.04
CA ASP A 319 -6.72 8.57 24.01
C ASP A 319 -7.81 9.31 24.78
N VAL A 320 -9.06 9.11 24.35
CA VAL A 320 -10.24 9.75 24.93
C VAL A 320 -10.45 9.32 26.38
N GLN A 321 -10.20 8.05 26.71
CA GLN A 321 -10.44 7.52 28.06
C GLN A 321 -9.46 8.14 29.05
N ARG A 322 -8.18 8.21 28.68
CA ARG A 322 -7.15 8.84 29.51
C ARG A 322 -7.38 10.33 29.71
N GLU A 323 -7.89 11.03 28.70
CA GLU A 323 -8.20 12.46 28.83
C GLU A 323 -9.44 12.69 29.70
N LEU A 324 -10.44 11.82 29.63
CA LEU A 324 -11.60 11.84 30.52
C LEU A 324 -11.20 11.58 31.99
N GLU A 325 -10.28 10.65 32.22
CA GLU A 325 -9.70 10.38 33.56
C GLU A 325 -8.97 11.60 34.12
N ARG A 326 -8.17 12.30 33.29
CA ARG A 326 -7.51 13.55 33.70
C ARG A 326 -8.50 14.66 34.05
N GLU A 327 -9.61 14.78 33.31
CA GLU A 327 -10.68 15.72 33.66
C GLU A 327 -11.33 15.38 35.01
N LEU A 328 -11.61 14.09 35.26
CA LEU A 328 -12.15 13.61 36.53
C LEU A 328 -11.20 13.91 37.70
N GLU A 329 -9.90 13.64 37.54
CA GLU A 329 -8.88 13.97 38.53
C GLU A 329 -8.78 15.48 38.78
N ALA A 330 -8.81 16.30 37.73
CA ALA A 330 -8.78 17.75 37.83
C ALA A 330 -10.04 18.32 38.51
N SER A 331 -11.22 17.77 38.23
CA SER A 331 -12.49 18.18 38.85
C SER A 331 -12.55 17.84 40.34
N ASN A 332 -12.01 16.68 40.73
CA ASN A 332 -11.89 16.26 42.12
C ASN A 332 -10.92 17.16 42.92
N GLN A 333 -9.81 17.59 42.30
CA GLN A 333 -8.86 18.52 42.92
C GLN A 333 -9.46 19.92 43.15
N GLN A 334 -10.29 20.41 42.22
CA GLN A 334 -11.00 21.69 42.38
C GLN A 334 -12.05 21.65 43.51
N HIS A 335 -12.73 20.51 43.72
CA HIS A 335 -13.67 20.35 44.84
C HIS A 335 -12.98 20.33 46.21
N THR A 336 -11.76 19.79 46.30
CA THR A 336 -10.99 19.79 47.57
C THR A 336 -10.39 21.15 47.93
N GLY A 337 -10.28 22.09 46.98
CA GLY A 337 -9.76 23.44 47.22
C GLY A 337 -10.80 24.44 47.77
N VAL A 338 -12.10 24.14 47.72
CA VAL A 338 -13.18 25.06 48.16
C VAL A 338 -13.60 24.82 49.62
N VAL A 339 -13.17 23.71 50.24
CA VAL A 339 -13.46 23.42 51.67
C VAL A 339 -12.39 24.01 52.61
N GLY A 340 -11.40 24.71 52.07
CA GLY A 340 -10.34 25.38 52.81
C GLY A 340 -10.36 26.90 52.62
N ASN A 341 -11.40 27.57 53.10
CA ASN A 341 -11.37 28.99 53.49
C ASN A 341 -12.43 29.26 54.57
#